data_AF-K1UGB6-F1
#
_entry.id   AF-K1UGB6-F1
#
_cell.length_a   1.000
_cell.length_b   1.000
_cell.length_c   1.000
_cell.angle_alpha   90.00
_cell.angle_beta   90.00
_cell.angle_gamma   90.00
#
_symmetry.space_group_name_H-M   'P 1'
#
loop_
_entity.id
_entity.type
_entity.pdbx_description
1 polymer ?
#
loop_
_entity_poly.entity_id
_entity_poly.type
_entity_poly.pdbx_seq_one_letter_code
_entity_poly.pdbx_strand_id
1 'polypeptide(L)' 'MESNKIRQAFLDFFAGKDHVIVPSAPMVVKNDPTLMFTNAGMNQFKDIFLGN' A
#
# COMPACT_ATOMS: atom_id res chain seq x y z
N MET A 1 -1.61 -12.97 -20.68
CA MET A 1 -0.70 -11.98 -20.07
C MET A 1 -0.93 -12.08 -18.57
N GLU A 2 0.01 -12.64 -17.82
CA GLU A 2 -0.22 -13.01 -16.42
C GLU A 2 -0.20 -11.75 -15.53
N SER A 3 -1.35 -11.33 -15.00
CA SER A 3 -1.48 -10.15 -14.13
C SER A 3 -0.52 -10.18 -12.93
N ASN A 4 -0.20 -11.39 -12.44
CA ASN A 4 0.81 -11.61 -11.41
C ASN A 4 2.22 -11.16 -11.84
N LYS A 5 2.60 -11.36 -13.12
CA LYS A 5 3.90 -10.91 -13.64
C LYS A 5 3.99 -9.39 -13.69
N ILE A 6 2.91 -8.71 -14.08
CA ILE A 6 2.85 -7.25 -14.12
C ILE A 6 2.92 -6.68 -12.69
N ARG A 7 2.21 -7.29 -11.73
CA ARG A 7 2.28 -6.90 -10.32
C ARG A 7 3.71 -7.01 -9.80
N GLN A 8 4.38 -8.12 -10.06
CA GLN A 8 5.76 -8.33 -9.62
C GLN A 8 6.72 -7.32 -10.26
N ALA A 9 6.60 -7.08 -11.57
CA ALA A 9 7.42 -6.11 -12.28
C ALA A 9 7.29 -4.68 -11.72
N PHE A 10 6.07 -4.28 -11.31
CA PHE A 10 5.85 -2.99 -10.66
C PHE A 10 6.57 -2.90 -9.31
N LEU A 11 6.43 -3.93 -8.45
CA LEU A 11 7.08 -3.96 -7.14
C LEU A 11 8.60 -3.97 -7.27
N ASP A 12 9.14 -4.79 -8.18
CA ASP A 12 10.58 -4.92 -8.41
C ASP A 12 11.20 -3.63 -8.94
N PHE A 13 10.50 -2.91 -9.83
CA PHE A 13 10.96 -1.63 -10.36
C PHE A 13 11.19 -0.60 -9.24
N PHE A 14 10.24 -0.46 -8.31
CA PHE A 14 10.36 0.48 -7.20
C PHE A 14 11.34 0.00 -6.13
N ALA A 15 11.43 -1.31 -5.89
CA ALA A 15 12.46 -1.87 -5.02
C ALA A 15 13.88 -1.56 -5.54
N GLY A 16 14.10 -1.63 -6.86
CA GLY A 16 15.35 -1.20 -7.50
C GLY A 16 15.61 0.32 -7.47
N LYS A 17 14.67 1.10 -6.95
CA LYS A 17 14.78 2.54 -6.65
C LYS A 17 14.75 2.81 -5.15
N ASP A 18 15.17 1.86 -4.34
CA ASP A 18 15.26 1.93 -2.88
C ASP A 18 13.91 2.15 -2.17
N HIS A 19 12.79 1.81 -2.80
CA HIS A 19 11.49 1.80 -2.12
C HIS A 19 11.29 0.48 -1.36
N VAL A 20 10.74 0.57 -0.14
CA VAL A 20 10.42 -0.61 0.66
C VAL A 20 9.12 -1.24 0.15
N ILE A 21 9.13 -2.53 -0.16
CA ILE A 21 7.91 -3.28 -0.45
C ILE A 21 7.17 -3.54 0.87
N VAL A 22 6.02 -2.90 1.03
CA VAL A 22 5.14 -3.10 2.18
C VAL A 22 3.94 -3.97 1.75
N PRO A 23 3.56 -5.01 2.53
CA PRO A 23 2.37 -5.80 2.25
C PRO A 23 1.09 -4.95 2.13
N SER A 24 0.11 -5.45 1.38
CA SER A 24 -1.19 -4.79 1.30
C SER A 24 -1.83 -4.71 2.68
N ALA A 25 -2.38 -3.54 3.00
CA ALA A 25 -3.20 -3.35 4.17
C ALA A 25 -4.43 -4.30 4.15
N PRO A 26 -4.97 -4.67 5.32
CA PRO A 26 -6.24 -5.38 5.39
C PRO A 26 -7.37 -4.55 4.80
N MET A 27 -8.48 -5.21 4.45
CA MET A 27 -9.68 -4.53 3.97
C MET A 27 -10.25 -3.51 4.97
N VAL A 28 -10.08 -3.74 6.28
CA VAL A 28 -10.56 -2.85 7.34
C VAL A 28 -9.37 -2.40 8.18
N VAL A 29 -9.17 -1.08 8.26
CA VAL A 29 -8.13 -0.47 9.09
C VAL A 29 -8.70 -0.22 10.49
N LYS A 30 -8.20 -0.93 11.50
CA LYS A 30 -8.77 -0.89 12.86
C LYS A 30 -8.66 0.48 13.56
N ASN A 31 -7.72 1.32 13.13
CA ASN A 31 -7.39 2.57 13.81
C ASN A 31 -7.94 3.82 13.12
N ASP A 32 -8.71 3.67 12.04
CA ASP A 32 -9.34 4.81 11.35
C ASP A 32 -10.87 4.68 11.38
N PRO A 33 -11.56 5.33 12.34
CA PRO A 33 -13.02 5.26 12.45
C PRO A 33 -13.75 5.99 11.32
N THR A 34 -13.05 6.78 10.51
CA THR A 34 -13.63 7.50 9.36
C THR A 34 -13.60 6.68 8.08
N LEU A 35 -12.84 5.58 8.05
CA LEU A 35 -12.63 4.74 6.89
C LEU A 35 -13.33 3.39 7.06
N MET A 36 -14.41 3.16 6.30
CA MET A 36 -15.15 1.89 6.36
C MET A 36 -14.35 0.73 5.74
N PHE A 37 -13.70 0.95 4.59
CA PHE A 37 -12.83 -0.02 3.93
C PHE A 37 -11.62 0.68 3.30
N THR A 38 -10.48 -0.02 3.22
CA THR A 38 -9.30 0.43 2.47
C THR A 38 -9.68 0.64 1.01
N ASN A 39 -9.71 1.90 0.57
CA ASN A 39 -10.08 2.30 -0.78
C ASN A 39 -8.86 2.66 -1.65
N ALA A 40 -7.70 2.88 -1.02
CA ALA A 40 -6.47 3.26 -1.70
C ALA A 40 -5.23 2.76 -0.95
N GLY A 41 -4.13 2.54 -1.68
CA GLY A 41 -2.85 2.12 -1.10
C GLY A 41 -2.24 3.12 -0.11
N MET A 42 -2.63 4.40 -0.19
CA MET A 42 -2.15 5.46 0.71
C MET A 42 -2.80 5.44 2.10
N ASN A 43 -3.93 4.73 2.30
CA ASN A 43 -4.66 4.77 3.57
C ASN A 43 -3.79 4.28 4.74
N GLN A 44 -2.97 3.25 4.53
CA GLN A 44 -2.07 2.71 5.56
C GLN A 44 -0.88 3.61 5.91
N PHE A 45 -0.64 4.66 5.13
CA PHE A 45 0.44 5.62 5.34
C PHE A 45 -0.07 7.00 5.76
N LYS A 46 -1.37 7.12 6.06
CA LYS A 46 -2.03 8.39 6.41
C LYS A 46 -1.30 9.13 7.54
N ASP A 47 -0.98 8.45 8.63
CA ASP A 47 -0.33 9.08 9.79
C ASP A 47 1.11 9.52 9.48
N ILE A 48 1.84 8.75 8.66
CA ILE A 48 3.18 9.12 8.18
C ILE A 48 3.12 10.39 7.34
N PHE A 49 2.11 10.52 6.46
CA PHE A 49 1.93 11.74 5.65
C PHE A 49 1.53 12.95 6.48
N LEU A 50 0.83 12.75 7.60
CA LEU A 50 0.40 13.83 8.51
C LEU A 50 1.44 14.20 9.57
N GLY A 51 2.47 13.37 9.76
CA GLY A 51 3.52 13.58 10.76
C GLY A 51 3.07 13.30 12.19
N ASN A 52 2.10 12.40 12.36
CA ASN A 52 1.60 11.95 13.67
C ASN A 52 2.45 10.81 14.25
#